data_AF-A0A380EHC6-F1
#
_entry.id   AF-A0A380EHC6-F1
#
_cell.length_a   1.000
_cell.length_b   1.000
_cell.length_c   1.000
_cell.angle_alpha   90.00
_cell.angle_beta   90.00
_cell.angle_gamma   90.00
#
_symmetry.space_group_name_H-M   'P 1'
#
loop_
_entity.id
_entity.type
_entity.pdbx_description
1 polymer ?
#
loop_
_entity_poly.entity_id
_entity_poly.type
_entity_poly.pdbx_seq_one_letter_code
_entity_poly.pdbx_strand_id
1 'polypeptide(L)' 'MAVISMKQLLEAGVHFGHQTRRWNPKMKKYIFTERNGIYIIDLQKTVKKVRRGIQLLETSFRRWWTSLIRRN' A
#
# COMPACT_ATOMS: atom_id res chain seq x y z
N MET A 1 3.94 -0.34 15.99
CA MET A 1 3.55 -0.27 14.57
C MET A 1 4.45 -1.19 13.77
N ALA A 2 3.88 -2.04 12.90
CA ALA A 2 4.68 -2.87 11.99
C ALA A 2 5.52 -1.94 11.08
N VAL A 3 6.84 -1.96 11.27
CA VAL A 3 7.76 -1.17 10.47
C VAL A 3 8.12 -1.99 9.23
N ILE A 4 7.46 -1.68 8.12
CA ILE A 4 7.82 -2.27 6.83
C ILE A 4 9.03 -1.49 6.27
N SER A 5 10.13 -2.20 6.03
CA SER A 5 11.31 -1.63 5.40
C SER A 5 11.21 -1.65 3.87
N MET A 6 11.88 -0.70 3.21
CA MET A 6 11.97 -0.67 1.74
C MET A 6 12.65 -1.93 1.19
N LYS A 7 13.69 -2.41 1.89
CA LYS A 7 14.45 -3.60 1.52
C LYS A 7 13.56 -4.84 1.44
N GLN A 8 12.71 -5.05 2.45
CA GLN A 8 11.76 -6.18 2.46
C GLN A 8 10.77 -6.13 1.28
N LEU A 9 10.30 -4.95 0.89
CA LEU A 9 9.40 -4.80 -0.26
C LEU A 9 10.09 -5.09 -1.59
N LEU A 10 11.37 -4.73 -1.71
CA LEU A 10 12.17 -5.03 -2.89
C LEU A 10 12.43 -6.55 -2.99
N GLU A 11 12.86 -7.17 -1.89
CA GLU A 11 13.13 -8.62 -1.82
C GLU A 11 11.87 -9.45 -2.07
N ALA A 12 10.70 -8.99 -1.59
CA ALA A 12 9.42 -9.63 -1.84
C ALA A 12 8.89 -9.42 -3.28
N GLY A 13 9.56 -8.61 -4.11
CA GLY A 13 9.18 -8.42 -5.51
C GLY A 13 7.87 -7.66 -5.74
N VAL A 14 7.33 -6.95 -4.74
CA VAL A 14 5.99 -6.32 -4.84
C VAL A 14 5.95 -5.07 -5.72
N HIS A 15 7.10 -4.65 -6.26
CA HIS A 15 7.21 -3.50 -7.15
C HIS A 15 6.91 -3.84 -8.61
N PHE A 16 6.82 -5.13 -8.97
CA PHE A 16 6.44 -5.53 -10.33
C PHE A 16 4.94 -5.36 -10.54
N GLY A 17 4.57 -4.55 -11.52
CA GLY A 17 3.20 -4.36 -11.97
C GLY A 17 2.87 -5.24 -13.19
N HIS A 18 1.84 -4.83 -13.92
CA HIS A 18 1.44 -5.49 -15.16
C HIS A 18 2.17 -4.94 -16.38
N GLN A 19 1.97 -5.64 -17.50
CA GLN A 19 2.42 -5.20 -18.82
C GLN A 19 1.81 -3.85 -19.20
N THR A 20 2.55 -3.02 -19.92
CA THR A 20 2.13 -1.66 -20.30
C THR A 20 0.93 -1.61 -21.25
N ARG A 21 0.60 -2.73 -21.90
CA ARG A 21 -0.63 -2.88 -22.70
C ARG A 21 -1.88 -3.12 -21.86
N ARG A 22 -1.74 -3.62 -20.63
CA ARG A 22 -2.86 -4.01 -19.75
C ARG A 22 -2.77 -3.27 -18.42
N TRP A 23 -2.98 -1.95 -18.48
CA TRP A 23 -2.95 -1.10 -17.29
C TRP A 23 -4.13 -0.13 -17.26
N ASN A 24 -4.46 0.33 -16.05
CA ASN A 24 -5.48 1.35 -15.83
C ASN A 24 -4.83 2.75 -15.75
N PRO A 25 -5.21 3.72 -16.61
CA PRO A 25 -4.65 5.08 -16.59
C PRO A 25 -4.71 5.78 -15.23
N LYS A 26 -5.70 5.46 -14.38
CA LYS A 26 -5.82 6.00 -13.02
C LYS A 26 -4.64 5.62 -12.11
N MET A 27 -3.89 4.58 -12.46
CA MET A 27 -2.70 4.12 -11.73
C MET A 27 -1.43 4.93 -12.05
N LYS A 28 -1.47 5.86 -13.01
CA LYS A 28 -0.28 6.62 -13.46
C LYS A 28 0.49 7.27 -12.30
N LYS A 29 -0.23 7.81 -11.32
CA LYS A 29 0.37 8.45 -10.13
C LYS A 29 1.13 7.50 -9.19
N TYR A 30 0.92 6.19 -9.32
CA TYR A 30 1.59 5.15 -8.51
C TYR A 30 2.68 4.40 -9.27
N ILE A 31 2.80 4.63 -10.58
CA ILE A 31 3.87 4.05 -11.40
C ILE A 31 5.13 4.88 -11.21
N PHE A 32 6.25 4.20 -10.99
CA PHE A 32 7.58 4.81 -10.93
C PHE A 32 8.18 4.94 -12.33
N THR A 33 8.27 3.83 -13.06
CA THR A 33 8.81 3.78 -14.43
C THR A 33 8.34 2.51 -15.15
N GLU A 34 8.68 2.39 -16.42
CA GLU A 34 8.52 1.19 -17.23
C GLU A 34 9.88 0.58 -17.51
N ARG A 35 9.99 -0.76 -17.41
CA ARG A 35 11.18 -1.49 -17.84
C ARG A 35 10.76 -2.79 -18.52
N ASN A 36 11.28 -3.04 -19.72
CA ASN A 36 10.97 -4.24 -20.51
C ASN A 36 9.46 -4.48 -20.70
N GLY A 37 8.68 -3.43 -20.93
CA GLY A 37 7.23 -3.53 -21.11
C GLY A 37 6.43 -3.82 -19.84
N ILE A 38 7.04 -3.76 -18.65
CA ILE A 38 6.39 -3.94 -17.35
C ILE A 38 6.45 -2.62 -16.57
N TYR A 39 5.32 -2.22 -16.00
CA TYR A 39 5.30 -1.08 -15.07
C TYR A 39 5.90 -1.46 -13.72
N ILE A 40 6.80 -0.62 -13.23
CA ILE A 40 7.37 -0.69 -11.88
C ILE A 40 6.59 0.27 -10.99
N ILE A 41 6.11 -0.23 -9.86
CA ILE A 41 5.31 0.51 -8.88
C ILE A 41 6.24 1.27 -7.92
N ASP A 42 5.86 2.50 -7.59
CA ASP A 42 6.58 3.37 -6.66
C ASP A 42 6.42 2.90 -5.21
N LEU A 43 7.44 2.20 -4.70
CA LEU A 43 7.45 1.70 -3.33
C LEU A 43 7.48 2.81 -2.27
N GLN A 44 7.99 4.01 -2.57
CA GLN A 44 7.98 5.10 -1.59
C GLN A 44 6.53 5.54 -1.33
N LYS A 45 5.71 5.61 -2.38
CA LYS A 45 4.27 5.83 -2.25
C LYS A 45 3.58 4.67 -1.53
N THR A 46 3.94 3.42 -1.85
CA THR A 46 3.39 2.22 -1.20
C THR A 46 3.59 2.25 0.31
N VAL A 47 4.81 2.52 0.80
CA VAL A 47 5.10 2.59 2.24
C VAL A 47 4.22 3.62 2.94
N LYS A 48 4.07 4.82 2.37
CA LYS A 48 3.21 5.87 2.92
C LYS A 48 1.74 5.44 2.97
N LYS A 49 1.26 4.77 1.93
CA LYS A 49 -0.15 4.32 1.84
C LYS A 49 -0.45 3.16 2.77
N VAL A 50 0.46 2.20 2.90
CA VAL A 50 0.30 1.08 3.84
C VAL A 50 0.26 1.57 5.28
N ARG A 51 1.16 2.49 5.65
CA ARG A 51 1.13 3.12 6.99
C ARG A 51 -0.22 3.79 7.28
N ARG A 52 -0.75 4.56 6.31
CA ARG A 52 -2.08 5.18 6.44
C ARG A 52 -3.19 4.13 6.57
N GLY A 53 -3.13 3.03 5.83
CA GLY A 53 -4.08 1.93 5.92
C GLY A 53 -4.09 1.30 7.31
N ILE A 54 -2.92 0.97 7.85
CA ILE A 54 -2.77 0.40 9.20
C ILE A 54 -3.34 1.37 10.25
N GLN A 55 -3.00 2.65 10.18
CA GLN A 55 -3.51 3.66 11.12
C GLN A 55 -5.04 3.77 11.07
N LEU A 56 -5.64 3.69 9.88
CA LEU A 56 -7.10 3.71 9.72
C LEU A 56 -7.75 2.47 10.36
N LEU A 57 -7.16 1.29 10.18
CA LEU A 57 -7.65 0.05 10.78
C LEU A 57 -7.58 0.11 12.32
N GLU A 58 -6.44 0.52 12.87
CA GLU A 58 -6.24 0.70 14.31
C GLU A 58 -7.25 1.70 14.89
N THR A 59 -7.46 2.83 14.21
CA THR A 59 -8.42 3.86 14.65
C THR A 59 -9.86 3.35 14.58
N SER A 60 -10.22 2.65 13.50
CA SER A 60 -11.55 2.10 13.30
C SER A 60 -11.87 1.04 14.35
N PHE A 61 -10.91 0.14 14.60
CA PHE A 61 -11.00 -0.87 15.63
C PHE A 61 -11.15 -0.26 17.01
N ARG A 62 -10.31 0.74 17.37
CA ARG A 62 -10.39 1.42 18.66
C ARG A 62 -11.74 2.10 18.87
N ARG A 63 -12.26 2.81 17.86
CA ARG A 63 -13.57 3.47 17.93
C ARG A 63 -14.69 2.46 18.13
N TRP A 64 -14.67 1.39 17.34
CA TRP A 64 -15.64 0.30 17.47
C TRP A 64 -15.59 -0.34 18.85
N TRP A 65 -14.39 -0.69 19.34
CA TRP A 65 -14.17 -1.28 20.66
C TRP A 65 -14.68 -0.38 21.80
N THR A 66 -14.40 0.93 21.73
CA THR A 66 -14.93 1.89 22.73
C THR A 66 -16.44 2.04 22.69
N SER A 67 -17.08 1.86 21.54
CA SER A 67 -18.54 1.86 21.40
C SER A 67 -19.15 0.58 21.96
N LEU A 68 -18.48 -0.56 21.80
CA LEU A 68 -18.92 -1.84 22.33
C LEU A 68 -18.87 -1.87 23.87
N ILE A 69 -17.77 -1.42 24.47
CA ILE A 69 -17.61 -1.39 25.94
C ILE A 69 -18.61 -0.44 26.60
N ARG A 70 -18.96 0.68 25.96
CA ARG A 70 -19.91 1.67 26.53
C ARG A 70 -21.39 1.27 26.38
N ARG A 71 -21.69 0.19 25.65
CA ARG A 71 -23.06 -0.34 25.50
C ARG A 71 -23.40 -1.44 26.51
N ASN A 72 -22.47 -1.76 27.41
CA ASN A 72 -22.65 -2.62 28.57
C ASN A 72 -22.37 -1.80 29.83
#